data_AF-A0A3B9JJY0-F1
#
_entry.id   AF-A0A3B9JJY0-F1
#
_cell.length_a   1.000
_cell.length_b   1.000
_cell.length_c   1.000
_cell.angle_alpha   90.00
_cell.angle_beta   90.00
_cell.angle_gamma   90.00
#
_symmetry.space_group_name_H-M   'P 1'
#
loop_
_entity.id
_entity.type
_entity.pdbx_description
1 polymer ?
#
loop_
_entity_poly.entity_id
_entity_poly.type
_entity_poly.pdbx_seq_one_letter_code
_entity_poly.pdbx_strand_id
1 'polypeptide(L)'
;MKEKISMFIKWGVIGNALHFIVAALNTVIDKENLPIMMLMTSLAVCAWLATGFLLGKESFKCKETDFLIFGMICILPILIVVLGAQGMQSLSENLTTIQNYNLFYFLGAPILFWNTPFYPIMNLFPDSNIYIQININLMLVVFIVFMGSYLGKAYKVSKIKKKRNKMRYADM
;
A
#
# COMPACT_ATOMS: atom_id res chain seq x y z
N MET A 1 -1.67 -25.16 0.21
CA MET A 1 -0.63 -24.36 -0.46
C MET A 1 -1.20 -23.59 -1.66
N LYS A 2 -1.89 -24.26 -2.61
CA LYS A 2 -2.55 -23.63 -3.75
C LYS A 2 -3.51 -22.47 -3.38
N GLU A 3 -4.35 -22.64 -2.35
CA GLU A 3 -5.25 -21.58 -1.87
C GLU A 3 -4.51 -20.33 -1.36
N LYS A 4 -3.41 -20.52 -0.63
CA LYS A 4 -2.59 -19.40 -0.13
C LYS A 4 -1.94 -18.64 -1.30
N ILE A 5 -1.37 -19.36 -2.27
CA ILE A 5 -0.74 -18.75 -3.45
C ILE A 5 -1.77 -17.98 -4.28
N SER A 6 -2.94 -18.56 -4.55
CA SER A 6 -4.03 -17.89 -5.27
C SER A 6 -4.45 -16.59 -4.58
N MET A 7 -4.52 -16.61 -3.25
CA MET A 7 -4.81 -15.45 -2.43
C MET A 7 -3.70 -14.39 -2.50
N PHE A 8 -2.43 -14.79 -2.43
CA PHE A 8 -1.28 -13.89 -2.62
C PHE A 8 -1.32 -13.20 -3.98
N ILE A 9 -1.61 -13.94 -5.06
CA ILE A 9 -1.71 -13.37 -6.40
C ILE A 9 -2.90 -12.41 -6.48
N LYS A 10 -4.10 -12.81 -6.02
CA LYS A 10 -5.31 -11.97 -6.02
C LYS A 10 -5.04 -10.64 -5.33
N TRP A 11 -4.47 -10.68 -4.12
CA TRP A 11 -4.24 -9.48 -3.33
C TRP A 11 -3.04 -8.66 -3.82
N GLY A 12 -2.04 -9.29 -4.43
CA GLY A 12 -0.99 -8.57 -5.17
C GLY A 12 -1.55 -7.78 -6.35
N VAL A 13 -2.47 -8.35 -7.13
CA VAL A 13 -3.14 -7.64 -8.24
C VAL A 13 -4.00 -6.48 -7.71
N ILE A 14 -4.79 -6.71 -6.64
CA ILE A 14 -5.61 -5.65 -6.02
C ILE A 14 -4.74 -4.52 -5.48
N GLY A 15 -3.64 -4.84 -4.79
CA GLY A 15 -2.70 -3.84 -4.28
C GLY A 15 -2.10 -2.99 -5.40
N ASN A 16 -1.66 -3.62 -6.50
CA ASN A 16 -1.16 -2.88 -7.66
C ASN A 16 -2.23 -2.00 -8.31
N ALA A 17 -3.45 -2.51 -8.51
CA ALA A 17 -4.56 -1.72 -9.02
C ALA A 17 -4.85 -0.51 -8.12
N LEU A 18 -4.76 -0.68 -6.79
CA LEU A 18 -4.94 0.40 -5.84
C LEU A 18 -3.80 1.43 -5.94
N HIS A 19 -2.56 1.01 -6.16
CA HIS A 19 -1.46 1.92 -6.45
C HIS A 19 -1.74 2.78 -7.70
N PHE A 20 -2.30 2.19 -8.77
CA PHE A 20 -2.72 2.93 -9.97
C PHE A 20 -3.84 3.93 -9.67
N ILE A 21 -4.86 3.54 -8.89
CA ILE A 21 -5.97 4.43 -8.53
C ILE A 21 -5.47 5.61 -7.69
N VAL A 22 -4.67 5.34 -6.66
CA VAL A 22 -4.09 6.38 -5.80
C VAL A 22 -3.19 7.32 -6.61
N ALA A 23 -2.41 6.79 -7.55
CA ALA A 23 -1.59 7.58 -8.46
C ALA A 23 -2.45 8.44 -9.41
N ALA A 24 -3.51 7.89 -10.00
CA ALA A 24 -4.39 8.60 -10.92
C ALA A 24 -5.13 9.76 -10.24
N LEU A 25 -5.60 9.57 -9.01
CA LEU A 25 -6.24 10.62 -8.21
C LEU A 25 -5.30 11.83 -7.99
N ASN A 26 -3.99 11.60 -7.96
CA ASN A 26 -2.99 12.66 -7.82
C ASN A 26 -2.72 13.46 -9.10
N THR A 27 -3.12 12.98 -10.28
CA THR A 27 -2.96 13.73 -11.54
C THR A 27 -3.85 14.98 -11.61
N VAL A 28 -4.89 15.04 -10.78
CA VAL A 28 -5.93 16.08 -10.83
C VAL A 28 -5.77 17.11 -9.70
N ILE A 29 -4.74 16.97 -8.85
CA ILE A 29 -4.58 17.76 -7.63
C ILE A 29 -3.53 18.85 -7.80
N ASP A 30 -3.90 20.06 -7.41
CA ASP A 30 -2.97 21.17 -7.20
C ASP A 30 -2.18 20.96 -5.89
N LYS A 31 -0.85 20.92 -6.01
CA LYS A 31 0.08 20.70 -4.89
C LYS A 31 0.22 21.91 -3.97
N GLU A 32 -0.34 23.05 -4.35
CA GLU A 32 -0.29 24.26 -3.52
C GLU A 32 -1.43 24.30 -2.48
N ASN A 33 -2.43 23.41 -2.61
CA ASN A 33 -3.59 23.36 -1.72
C ASN A 33 -3.42 22.32 -0.60
N LEU A 34 -2.82 22.74 0.52
CA LEU A 34 -2.55 21.88 1.69
C LEU A 34 -3.80 21.12 2.20
N PRO A 35 -4.99 21.74 2.37
CA PRO A 35 -6.22 21.00 2.73
C PRO A 35 -6.57 19.85 1.79
N ILE A 36 -6.49 20.05 0.47
CA ILE A 36 -6.79 19.01 -0.52
C ILE A 36 -5.76 17.87 -0.40
N MET A 37 -4.48 18.20 -0.20
CA MET A 37 -3.44 17.19 -0.03
C MET A 37 -3.64 16.33 1.22
N MET A 38 -3.99 16.93 2.36
CA MET A 38 -4.27 16.20 3.60
C MET A 38 -5.49 15.28 3.46
N LEU A 39 -6.54 15.74 2.78
CA LEU A 39 -7.72 14.93 2.48
C LEU A 39 -7.33 13.70 1.66
N MET A 40 -6.45 13.86 0.68
CA MET A 40 -6.06 12.81 -0.25
C MET A 40 -5.12 11.80 0.41
N THR A 41 -4.21 12.24 1.28
CA THR A 41 -3.47 11.34 2.17
C THR A 41 -4.41 10.51 3.04
N SER A 42 -5.42 11.15 3.63
CA SER A 42 -6.41 10.45 4.45
C SER A 42 -7.19 9.42 3.64
N LEU A 43 -7.63 9.76 2.43
CA LEU A 43 -8.33 8.84 1.53
C LEU A 43 -7.44 7.66 1.11
N ALA A 44 -6.16 7.90 0.79
CA ALA A 44 -5.20 6.86 0.47
C ALA A 44 -5.02 5.90 1.66
N VAL A 45 -4.81 6.44 2.87
CA VAL A 45 -4.71 5.65 4.11
C VAL A 45 -5.98 4.82 4.33
N CYS A 46 -7.17 5.41 4.19
CA CYS A 46 -8.44 4.70 4.32
C CYS A 46 -8.59 3.58 3.28
N ALA A 47 -8.18 3.81 2.03
CA ALA A 47 -8.26 2.80 0.98
C ALA A 47 -7.32 1.61 1.25
N TRP A 48 -6.08 1.87 1.67
CA TRP A 48 -5.13 0.82 2.08
C TRP A 48 -5.63 0.06 3.31
N LEU A 49 -6.18 0.76 4.30
CA LEU A 49 -6.72 0.16 5.51
C LEU A 49 -7.93 -0.72 5.19
N ALA A 50 -8.85 -0.26 4.33
CA ALA A 50 -10.01 -1.01 3.89
C ALA A 50 -9.61 -2.27 3.10
N THR A 51 -8.60 -2.16 2.24
CA THR A 51 -8.03 -3.28 1.48
C THR A 51 -7.48 -4.34 2.43
N GLY A 52 -6.67 -3.92 3.42
CA GLY A 52 -6.20 -4.81 4.48
C GLY A 52 -7.37 -5.45 5.24
N PHE A 53 -8.38 -4.66 5.63
CA PHE A 53 -9.55 -5.17 6.37
C PHE A 53 -10.32 -6.26 5.62
N LEU A 54 -10.52 -6.08 4.31
CA LEU A 54 -11.16 -7.08 3.47
C LEU A 54 -10.33 -8.36 3.37
N LEU A 55 -9.01 -8.24 3.21
CA LEU A 55 -8.07 -9.37 3.24
C LEU A 55 -8.17 -10.14 4.57
N GLY A 56 -8.11 -9.44 5.69
CA GLY A 56 -8.23 -10.04 7.02
C GLY A 56 -9.54 -10.79 7.25
N LYS A 57 -10.64 -10.32 6.63
CA LYS A 57 -11.94 -10.99 6.64
C LYS A 57 -12.00 -12.23 5.75
N GLU A 58 -11.27 -12.31 4.66
CA GLU A 58 -11.25 -13.53 3.84
C GLU A 58 -10.44 -14.63 4.53
N SER A 59 -9.32 -14.28 5.16
CA SER A 59 -8.24 -15.22 5.50
C SER A 59 -8.28 -15.76 6.94
N PHE A 60 -9.16 -16.73 7.24
CA PHE A 60 -9.30 -17.28 8.60
C PHE A 60 -8.07 -18.10 9.07
N LYS A 61 -7.35 -18.74 8.14
CA LYS A 61 -6.19 -19.62 8.43
C LYS A 61 -4.84 -18.91 8.39
N CYS A 62 -4.82 -17.59 8.13
CA CYS A 62 -3.57 -16.85 8.00
C CYS A 62 -2.98 -16.47 9.36
N LYS A 63 -1.66 -16.69 9.49
CA LYS A 63 -0.86 -16.20 10.61
C LYS A 63 -0.67 -14.68 10.46
N GLU A 64 -0.34 -13.98 11.53
CA GLU A 64 -0.05 -12.54 11.46
C GLU A 64 1.11 -12.23 10.53
N THR A 65 2.11 -13.12 10.47
CA THR A 65 3.20 -13.08 9.50
C THR A 65 2.72 -13.10 8.06
N ASP A 66 1.60 -13.80 7.76
CA ASP A 66 1.05 -13.83 6.40
C ASP A 66 0.55 -12.43 6.00
N PHE A 67 0.00 -11.63 6.94
CA PHE A 67 -0.47 -10.27 6.68
C PHE A 67 0.66 -9.29 6.37
N LEU A 68 1.81 -9.42 7.04
CA LEU A 68 3.02 -8.67 6.68
C LEU A 68 3.50 -9.04 5.27
N ILE A 69 3.52 -10.34 4.95
CA ILE A 69 3.89 -10.82 3.61
C ILE A 69 2.93 -10.28 2.54
N PHE A 70 1.62 -10.20 2.82
CA PHE A 70 0.66 -9.59 1.89
C PHE A 70 0.95 -8.11 1.66
N GLY A 71 1.25 -7.34 2.71
CA GLY A 71 1.66 -5.94 2.57
C GLY A 71 2.90 -5.81 1.68
N MET A 72 3.91 -6.64 1.91
CA MET A 72 5.12 -6.68 1.08
C MET A 72 4.83 -7.02 -0.39
N ILE A 73 3.94 -7.98 -0.66
CA ILE A 73 3.56 -8.36 -2.02
C ILE A 73 2.80 -7.23 -2.73
N CYS A 74 1.97 -6.47 -2.01
CA CYS A 74 1.25 -5.33 -2.58
C CYS A 74 2.22 -4.25 -3.09
N ILE A 75 3.30 -4.00 -2.36
CA ILE A 75 4.29 -2.98 -2.72
C ILE A 75 5.42 -3.52 -3.62
N LEU A 76 5.57 -4.84 -3.77
CA LEU A 76 6.75 -5.46 -4.36
C LEU A 76 7.10 -4.92 -5.75
N PRO A 77 6.14 -4.73 -6.69
CA PRO A 77 6.49 -4.18 -8.00
C PRO A 77 7.05 -2.76 -7.92
N ILE A 78 6.46 -1.90 -7.09
CA ILE A 78 6.96 -0.53 -6.90
C ILE A 78 8.31 -0.55 -6.17
N LEU A 79 8.47 -1.40 -5.16
CA LEU A 79 9.72 -1.55 -4.41
C LEU A 79 10.88 -1.96 -5.31
N ILE A 80 10.68 -2.95 -6.20
CA ILE A 80 11.69 -3.37 -7.18
C ILE A 80 12.11 -2.18 -8.06
N VAL A 81 11.14 -1.38 -8.52
CA VAL A 81 11.44 -0.24 -9.38
C VAL A 81 12.15 0.88 -8.63
N VAL A 82 11.73 1.19 -7.40
CA VAL A 82 12.37 2.23 -6.56
C VAL A 82 13.82 1.85 -6.25
N LEU A 83 14.09 0.59 -5.91
CA LEU A 83 15.45 0.10 -5.70
C LEU A 83 16.28 0.14 -6.98
N GLY A 84 15.69 -0.20 -8.12
CA GLY A 84 16.34 -0.08 -9.44
C GLY A 84 16.72 1.36 -9.76
N ALA A 85 15.80 2.31 -9.56
CA ALA A 85 16.02 3.74 -9.78
C ALA A 85 17.10 4.29 -8.84
N GLN A 86 17.09 3.89 -7.56
CA GLN A 86 18.10 4.27 -6.59
C GLN A 86 19.49 3.73 -6.96
N GLY A 87 19.58 2.47 -7.43
CA GLY A 87 20.82 1.89 -7.94
C GLY A 87 21.33 2.64 -9.17
N MET A 88 20.46 2.98 -10.13
CA MET A 88 20.84 3.75 -11.32
C MET A 88 21.32 5.18 -10.97
N GLN A 89 20.68 5.85 -10.00
CA GLN A 89 21.14 7.15 -9.52
C GLN A 89 22.54 7.05 -8.90
N SER A 90 22.82 6.00 -8.12
CA SER A 90 24.15 5.80 -7.51
C SER A 90 25.28 5.58 -8.52
N LEU A 91 24.94 5.14 -9.74
CA LEU A 91 25.89 4.87 -10.83
C LEU A 91 26.08 6.06 -11.78
N SER A 92 25.25 7.10 -11.66
CA SER A 92 25.21 8.25 -12.57
C SER A 92 24.83 9.50 -11.77
N GLU A 93 25.84 10.25 -11.30
CA GLU A 93 25.65 11.48 -10.52
C GLU A 93 24.84 12.56 -11.26
N ASN A 94 24.70 12.45 -12.58
CA ASN A 94 23.92 13.37 -13.41
C ASN A 94 23.01 12.62 -14.40
N LEU A 95 21.98 11.94 -13.90
CA LEU A 95 20.88 11.51 -14.77
C LEU A 95 20.21 12.76 -15.35
N THR A 96 20.38 12.96 -16.66
CA THR A 96 19.76 14.05 -17.41
C THR A 96 18.24 14.01 -17.27
N THR A 97 17.56 15.16 -17.38
CA THR A 97 16.09 15.25 -17.33
C THR A 97 15.40 14.25 -18.28
N ILE A 98 16.04 13.93 -19.41
CA ILE A 98 15.60 12.93 -20.39
C ILE A 98 15.77 11.48 -19.89
N GLN A 99 16.78 11.18 -19.08
CA GLN A 99 16.92 9.87 -18.43
C GLN A 99 15.92 9.69 -17.28
N ASN A 100 15.61 10.76 -16.54
CA ASN A 100 14.45 10.79 -15.63
C ASN A 100 13.14 10.60 -16.41
N TYR A 101 13.02 11.15 -17.62
CA TYR A 101 11.89 10.97 -18.54
C TYR A 101 11.81 9.58 -19.20
N ASN A 102 12.94 8.89 -19.39
CA ASN A 102 12.99 7.53 -19.94
C ASN A 102 12.73 6.47 -18.87
N LEU A 103 13.19 6.68 -17.63
CA LEU A 103 12.68 5.95 -16.45
C LEU A 103 11.15 6.15 -16.31
N PHE A 104 10.63 7.32 -16.71
CA PHE A 104 9.21 7.69 -16.72
C PHE A 104 8.35 6.93 -17.76
N TYR A 105 8.88 6.62 -18.96
CA TYR A 105 8.13 5.91 -20.01
C TYR A 105 8.29 4.39 -19.97
N PHE A 106 9.44 3.86 -19.52
CA PHE A 106 9.69 2.42 -19.49
C PHE A 106 9.14 1.71 -18.24
N LEU A 107 8.95 2.43 -17.11
CA LEU A 107 8.75 1.81 -15.78
C LEU A 107 7.47 2.20 -15.04
N GLY A 108 6.56 2.92 -15.69
CA GLY A 108 5.18 3.09 -15.26
C GLY A 108 4.89 4.39 -14.50
N ALA A 109 3.93 5.13 -15.04
CA ALA A 109 3.30 6.32 -14.44
C ALA A 109 2.95 6.25 -12.93
N PRO A 110 2.63 5.10 -12.31
CA PRO A 110 2.24 5.06 -10.89
C PRO A 110 3.30 5.56 -9.91
N ILE A 111 4.59 5.49 -10.25
CA ILE A 111 5.70 5.83 -9.34
C ILE A 111 5.88 7.34 -9.22
N LEU A 112 5.66 8.08 -10.31
CA LEU A 112 5.76 9.54 -10.37
C LEU A 112 4.69 10.24 -9.53
N PHE A 113 3.54 9.60 -9.38
CA PHE A 113 2.43 10.10 -8.58
C PHE A 113 2.42 9.49 -7.18
N TRP A 114 3.43 8.70 -6.81
CA TRP A 114 3.47 7.98 -5.53
C TRP A 114 4.09 8.79 -4.38
N ASN A 115 4.84 9.83 -4.72
CA ASN A 115 5.30 10.86 -3.78
C ASN A 115 4.17 11.81 -3.35
N THR A 116 3.11 11.93 -4.15
CA THR A 116 2.08 12.96 -3.95
C THR A 116 1.00 12.63 -2.89
N PRO A 117 0.52 11.38 -2.71
CA PRO A 117 -0.54 11.06 -1.76
C PRO A 117 -0.01 11.02 -0.32
N PHE A 118 1.31 10.97 -0.13
CA PHE A 118 1.98 11.01 1.16
C PHE A 118 2.89 12.24 1.29
N TYR A 119 2.70 13.24 0.45
CA TYR A 119 3.51 14.47 0.48
C TYR A 119 3.54 15.14 1.86
N PRO A 120 2.44 15.20 2.65
CA PRO A 120 2.50 15.69 4.03
C PRO A 120 3.46 14.90 4.93
N ILE A 121 3.66 13.61 4.68
CA ILE A 121 4.60 12.75 5.41
C ILE A 121 6.03 12.97 4.92
N MET A 122 6.21 13.18 3.61
CA MET A 122 7.53 13.51 3.04
C MET A 122 8.07 14.84 3.57
N ASN A 123 7.19 15.81 3.80
CA ASN A 123 7.54 17.10 4.41
C ASN A 123 8.02 17.01 5.87
N LEU A 124 7.88 15.86 6.53
CA LEU A 124 8.52 15.62 7.83
C LEU A 124 10.03 15.38 7.70
N PHE A 125 10.52 15.07 6.50
CA PHE A 125 11.92 14.74 6.22
C PHE A 125 12.46 15.51 5.00
N PRO A 126 12.40 16.86 4.98
CA PRO A 126 12.66 17.66 3.78
C PRO A 126 14.08 17.50 3.21
N ASP A 127 15.08 17.25 4.07
CA ASP A 127 16.48 17.10 3.67
C ASP A 127 16.82 15.67 3.20
N SER A 128 15.85 14.75 3.20
CA SER A 128 16.07 13.36 2.81
C SER A 128 15.97 13.17 1.29
N ASN A 129 16.76 12.23 0.76
CA ASN A 129 16.66 11.85 -0.65
C ASN A 129 15.23 11.35 -0.98
N ILE A 130 14.69 11.78 -2.12
CA ILE A 130 13.33 11.45 -2.58
C ILE A 130 13.05 9.94 -2.63
N TYR A 131 14.05 9.11 -2.95
CA TYR A 131 13.92 7.65 -2.95
C TYR A 131 13.79 7.09 -1.53
N ILE A 132 14.46 7.69 -0.53
CA ILE A 132 14.30 7.33 0.89
C ILE A 132 12.88 7.68 1.35
N GLN A 133 12.39 8.86 0.99
CA GLN A 133 11.02 9.28 1.31
C GLN A 133 9.96 8.37 0.67
N ILE A 134 10.17 7.94 -0.57
CA ILE A 134 9.32 6.93 -1.23
C ILE A 134 9.38 5.58 -0.50
N ASN A 135 10.55 5.13 -0.06
CA ASN A 135 10.68 3.89 0.72
C ASN A 135 9.93 3.96 2.06
N ILE A 136 9.98 5.09 2.77
CA ILE A 136 9.22 5.32 4.01
C ILE A 136 7.72 5.17 3.74
N ASN A 137 7.23 5.82 2.68
CA ASN A 137 5.84 5.74 2.27
C ASN A 137 5.44 4.28 1.95
N LEU A 138 6.30 3.50 1.26
CA LEU A 138 6.03 2.09 0.93
C LEU A 138 5.88 1.25 2.20
N MET A 139 6.76 1.46 3.17
CA MET A 139 6.67 0.79 4.47
C MET A 139 5.42 1.20 5.25
N LEU A 140 4.98 2.45 5.13
CA LEU A 140 3.73 2.89 5.71
C LEU A 140 2.53 2.15 5.11
N VAL A 141 2.51 1.92 3.79
CA VAL A 141 1.46 1.10 3.15
C VAL A 141 1.48 -0.33 3.67
N VAL A 142 2.66 -0.96 3.80
CA VAL A 142 2.78 -2.30 4.40
C VAL A 142 2.17 -2.31 5.81
N PHE A 143 2.49 -1.31 6.62
CA PHE A 143 1.97 -1.17 7.97
C PHE A 143 0.45 -0.98 8.01
N ILE A 144 -0.10 -0.10 7.16
CA ILE A 144 -1.55 0.15 7.08
C ILE A 144 -2.30 -1.10 6.63
N VAL A 145 -1.82 -1.80 5.61
CA VAL A 145 -2.42 -3.06 5.13
C VAL A 145 -2.37 -4.13 6.22
N PHE A 146 -1.25 -4.23 6.94
CA PHE A 146 -1.12 -5.13 8.08
C PHE A 146 -2.15 -4.81 9.18
N MET A 147 -2.24 -3.56 9.60
CA MET A 147 -3.21 -3.10 10.61
C MET A 147 -4.65 -3.37 10.19
N GLY A 148 -4.99 -3.05 8.94
CA GLY A 148 -6.30 -3.36 8.37
C GLY A 148 -6.60 -4.86 8.41
N SER A 149 -5.65 -5.69 7.99
CA SER A 149 -5.79 -7.15 7.99
C SER A 149 -5.98 -7.73 9.39
N TYR A 150 -5.26 -7.19 10.36
CA TYR A 150 -5.42 -7.56 11.76
C TYR A 150 -6.84 -7.23 12.28
N LEU A 151 -7.32 -6.02 12.03
CA LEU A 151 -8.68 -5.60 12.38
C LEU A 151 -9.75 -6.45 11.68
N GLY A 152 -9.55 -6.77 10.39
CA GLY A 152 -10.45 -7.62 9.61
C GLY A 152 -10.58 -9.03 10.18
N LYS A 153 -9.44 -9.61 10.60
CA LYS A 153 -9.40 -10.92 11.27
C LYS A 153 -10.12 -10.86 12.62
N ALA A 154 -9.82 -9.86 13.45
CA ALA A 154 -10.45 -9.68 14.75
C ALA A 154 -11.98 -9.54 14.64
N TYR A 155 -12.46 -8.74 13.68
CA TYR A 155 -13.88 -8.57 13.38
C TYR A 155 -14.56 -9.90 13.03
N LYS A 156 -13.94 -10.69 12.14
CA LYS A 156 -14.48 -12.00 11.74
C LYS A 156 -14.55 -12.98 12.90
N VAL A 157 -13.49 -13.06 13.72
CA VAL A 157 -13.45 -13.92 14.91
C VAL A 157 -14.56 -13.55 15.89
N SER A 158 -14.75 -12.24 16.16
CA SER A 158 -15.83 -11.75 17.00
C SER A 158 -17.21 -12.16 16.48
N LYS A 159 -17.46 -12.01 15.17
CA LYS A 159 -18.73 -12.38 14.54
C LYS A 159 -19.03 -13.89 14.66
N ILE A 160 -18.02 -14.74 14.48
CA ILE A 160 -18.16 -16.20 14.64
C ILE A 160 -18.46 -16.57 16.09
N LYS A 161 -17.73 -15.99 17.06
CA LYS A 161 -17.97 -16.22 18.50
C LYS A 161 -19.39 -15.83 18.89
N LYS A 162 -19.87 -14.67 18.44
CA LYS A 162 -21.24 -14.19 18.69
C LYS A 162 -22.30 -15.14 18.12
N LYS A 163 -22.09 -15.64 16.89
CA LYS A 163 -23.00 -16.62 16.27
C LYS A 163 -23.04 -17.95 17.03
N ARG A 164 -21.89 -18.46 17.45
CA ARG A 164 -21.79 -19.71 18.22
C ARG A 164 -22.47 -19.61 19.58
N ASN A 165 -22.27 -18.49 20.29
CA ASN A 165 -22.96 -18.25 21.55
C ASN A 165 -24.47 -18.19 21.35
N LYS A 166 -24.96 -17.50 20.32
CA LYS A 166 -26.40 -17.43 20.02
C LYS A 166 -27.04 -18.81 19.78
N MET A 167 -26.36 -19.71 19.06
CA MET A 167 -26.85 -21.09 18.84
C MET A 167 -26.88 -21.88 20.16
N ARG A 168 -25.81 -21.80 20.96
CA ARG A 168 -25.74 -22.48 22.26
C ARG A 168 -26.86 -22.08 23.23
N TYR A 169 -27.31 -20.82 23.20
CA TYR A 169 -28.46 -20.36 24.01
C TYR A 169 -29.83 -20.70 23.41
N ALA A 170 -29.90 -21.02 22.12
CA ALA A 170 -31.15 -21.46 21.49
C ALA A 170 -31.41 -22.96 21.71
N ASP A 171 -30.35 -23.74 21.99
CA ASP A 171 -30.39 -25.17 22.27
C ASP A 171 -30.52 -25.49 23.79
N MET A 172 -30.62 -24.47 24.65
CA MET A 172 -30.84 -24.57 26.11
C MET A 172 -32.27 -24.18 26.45
#